data_AF-A0A3A4XLQ9-F1
#
_entry.id   AF-A0A3A4XLQ9-F1
#
_cell.length_a   1.000
_cell.length_b   1.000
_cell.length_c   1.000
_cell.angle_alpha   90.00
_cell.angle_beta   90.00
_cell.angle_gamma   90.00
#
_symmetry.space_group_name_H-M   'P 1'
#
loop_
_entity.id
_entity.type
_entity.pdbx_description
1 polymer ?
#
loop_
_entity_poly.entity_id
_entity_poly.type
_entity_poly.pdbx_seq_one_letter_code
_entity_poly.pdbx_strand_id
1 'polypeptide(L)' 'MWFIFVILVGVAIYFMLQALKSKGSYISRVESPLDILKKRYAKGEIDKEDFERKKKDLEQN' A
#
# COMPACT_ATOMS: atom_id res chain seq x y z
N MET A 1 -19.65 8.14 -28.51
CA MET A 1 -19.52 9.04 -27.35
C MET A 1 -19.09 8.33 -26.04
N TRP A 2 -18.91 7.00 -26.00
CA TRP A 2 -18.48 6.28 -24.77
C TRP A 2 -16.94 6.21 -24.58
N PHE A 3 -16.18 6.25 -25.67
CA PHE A 3 -14.71 6.20 -25.64
C PHE A 3 -14.06 7.29 -24.76
N ILE A 4 -14.65 8.49 -24.73
CA ILE A 4 -14.16 9.60 -23.90
C ILE A 4 -14.27 9.24 -22.42
N PHE A 5 -15.34 8.55 -22.03
CA PHE A 5 -15.58 8.10 -20.66
C PHE A 5 -14.57 7.01 -20.24
N VAL A 6 -14.27 6.08 -21.14
CA VAL A 6 -13.26 5.02 -20.91
C VAL A 6 -11.87 5.61 -20.72
N ILE A 7 -11.51 6.61 -21.53
CA ILE A 7 -10.23 7.33 -21.40
C ILE A 7 -10.17 8.11 -20.09
N LEU A 8 -11.24 8.81 -19.72
CA LEU A 8 -11.33 9.58 -18.47
C LEU A 8 -11.17 8.68 -17.23
N VAL A 9 -11.84 7.52 -17.23
CA VAL A 9 -11.73 6.53 -16.16
C VAL A 9 -10.32 5.93 -16.10
N GLY A 10 -9.73 5.62 -17.25
CA GLY A 10 -8.35 5.13 -17.34
C GLY A 10 -7.34 6.13 -16.75
N VAL A 11 -7.47 7.41 -17.08
CA VAL A 11 -6.61 8.48 -16.53
C VAL A 11 -6.83 8.66 -15.03
N ALA A 12 -8.07 8.59 -14.55
CA ALA A 12 -8.37 8.67 -13.12
C ALA A 12 -7.73 7.53 -12.32
N ILE A 13 -7.82 6.29 -12.83
CA ILE A 13 -7.19 5.12 -12.21
C ILE A 13 -5.66 5.23 -12.26
N TYR A 14 -5.11 5.68 -13.40
CA TYR A 14 -3.66 5.92 -13.55
C TYR A 14 -3.15 6.94 -12.51
N PHE A 15 -3.85 8.07 -12.34
CA PHE A 15 -3.51 9.06 -11.34
C PHE A 15 -3.65 8.54 -9.91
N MET A 16 -4.67 7.71 -9.62
CA MET A 16 -4.84 7.10 -8.31
C MET A 16 -3.66 6.18 -7.97
N LEU A 17 -3.28 5.29 -8.89
CA LEU A 17 -2.13 4.38 -8.72
C LEU A 17 -0.81 5.15 -8.63
N GLN A 18 -0.65 6.22 -9.41
CA GLN A 18 0.52 7.10 -9.36
C GLN A 18 0.61 7.84 -8.02
N ALA A 19 -0.51 8.31 -7.47
CA ALA A 19 -0.57 8.97 -6.17
C ALA A 19 -0.24 8.01 -5.02
N LEU A 20 -0.69 6.75 -5.10
CA LEU A 20 -0.28 5.71 -4.15
C LEU A 20 1.22 5.39 -4.25
N LYS A 21 1.78 5.34 -5.46
CA LYS A 21 3.23 5.13 -5.66
C LYS A 21 4.07 6.32 -5.18
N SER A 22 3.65 7.55 -5.48
CA SER A 22 4.39 8.76 -5.09
C SER A 22 4.35 9.01 -3.57
N LYS A 23 3.28 8.58 -2.87
CA LYS A 23 3.24 8.61 -1.39
C LYS A 23 4.21 7.64 -0.73
N GLY A 24 4.75 6.66 -1.45
CA GLY A 24 5.77 5.72 -0.96
C GLY A 24 7.21 6.24 -1.00
N SER A 25 7.44 7.45 -1.55
CA SER A 25 8.80 7.91 -1.90
C SER A 25 9.36 9.04 -1.02
N TYR A 26 8.65 9.46 0.04
CA TYR A 26 9.10 10.55 0.93
C TYR A 26 9.23 10.18 2.41
N ILE A 27 9.21 8.89 2.75
CA ILE A 27 9.58 8.40 4.09
C ILE A 27 10.81 7.50 3.94
N SER A 28 11.88 8.08 3.41
CA SER A 28 13.22 7.54 3.64
C SER A 28 13.71 8.15 4.95
N ARG A 29 13.54 7.44 6.07
CA ARG A 29 14.56 7.35 7.14
C ARG A 29 14.22 6.45 8.31
N VAL A 30 12.97 6.04 8.51
CA VAL A 30 12.62 5.03 9.50
C VAL A 30 11.42 4.24 8.96
N GLU A 31 11.66 3.19 8.16
CA GLU A 31 10.60 2.22 7.90
C GLU A 31 10.21 1.64 9.27
N SER A 32 9.02 2.02 9.75
CA SER A 32 8.48 1.46 10.98
C SER A 32 8.40 -0.06 10.82
N PRO A 33 8.64 -0.85 11.87
CA PRO A 33 8.43 -2.30 11.85
C PRO A 33 7.07 -2.69 11.23
N LEU A 34 6.07 -1.82 11.39
CA LEU A 34 4.72 -1.92 10.82
C LEU A 34 4.68 -1.82 9.28
N ASP A 35 5.50 -0.97 8.67
CA ASP A 35 5.62 -0.83 7.21
C ASP A 35 6.29 -2.06 6.59
N ILE A 36 7.34 -2.57 7.23
CA ILE A 36 7.99 -3.82 6.83
C ILE A 36 7.00 -4.99 6.89
N LEU A 37 6.15 -5.02 7.92
CA LEU A 37 5.13 -6.06 8.09
C LEU A 37 4.05 -5.98 7.00
N LYS A 38 3.55 -4.78 6.70
CA LYS A 38 2.58 -4.55 5.60
C LYS A 38 3.14 -4.96 4.25
N LYS A 39 4.42 -4.68 3.99
CA LYS A 39 5.10 -5.04 2.75
C LYS A 39 5.17 -6.55 2.54
N ARG A 40 5.48 -7.32 3.60
CA ARG A 40 5.52 -8.79 3.54
C ARG A 40 4.13 -9.42 3.38
N TYR A 41 3.12 -8.85 4.02
CA TYR A 41 1.73 -9.27 3.83
C TYR A 41 1.25 -9.00 2.41
N ALA A 42 1.53 -7.81 1.87
CA ALA A 42 1.22 -7.47 0.47
C ALA A 42 1.97 -8.34 -0.54
N LYS A 43 3.15 -8.84 -0.18
CA LYS A 43 3.95 -9.78 -0.98
C LYS A 43 3.46 -11.23 -0.83
N GLY A 44 2.55 -11.53 0.11
CA GLY A 44 2.05 -12.87 0.39
C GLY A 44 3.05 -13.77 1.12
N GLU A 45 4.09 -13.20 1.73
CA GLU A 45 5.11 -13.95 2.49
C GLU A 45 4.62 -14.32 3.89
N ILE A 46 3.56 -13.69 4.36
CA ILE A 46 2.91 -13.96 5.65
C ILE A 46 1.39 -13.98 5.46
N ASP A 47 0.72 -14.83 6.22
CA ASP A 47 -0.74 -14.89 6.26
C ASP A 47 -1.32 -13.71 7.08
N LYS A 48 -2.61 -13.44 6.89
CA LYS A 48 -3.35 -12.43 7.64
C LYS A 48 -3.23 -12.64 9.15
N GLU A 49 -3.25 -13.89 9.62
CA GLU A 49 -3.14 -14.21 11.05
C GLU A 49 -1.77 -13.77 11.62
N ASP A 50 -0.69 -14.05 10.90
CA ASP A 50 0.67 -13.66 11.27
C ASP A 50 0.87 -12.13 11.23
N PHE A 51 0.24 -11.46 10.25
CA PHE A 51 0.23 -10.01 10.15
C PHE A 51 -0.48 -9.38 11.35
N GLU A 52 -1.67 -9.86 11.72
CA GLU A 52 -2.45 -9.30 12.83
C GLU A 52 -1.75 -9.49 14.18
N ARG A 53 -1.15 -10.66 14.42
CA ARG A 53 -0.41 -10.94 15.65
C ARG A 53 0.77 -9.98 15.83
N LYS A 54 1.60 -9.85 14.80
CA LYS A 54 2.81 -8.99 14.84
C LYS A 54 2.45 -7.51 14.83
N LYS A 55 1.35 -7.13 14.18
CA LYS A 55 0.83 -5.76 14.22
C LYS A 55 0.44 -5.37 15.65
N LYS A 56 -0.32 -6.23 16.35
CA LYS A 56 -0.72 -5.97 17.75
C LYS A 56 0.48 -5.85 18.69
N ASP A 57 1.47 -6.70 18.52
CA ASP A 57 2.72 -6.65 19.30
C ASP A 57 3.45 -5.31 19.13
N LEU A 58 3.55 -4.82 17.90
CA LEU A 58 4.18 -3.54 17.56
C LEU A 58 3.34 -2.31 17.95
N GLU A 59 2.03 -2.44 18.14
CA GLU A 59 1.15 -1.35 18.61
C GLU A 59 1.03 -1.28 20.15
N GLN A 60 1.53 -2.29 20.87
CA GLN A 60 1.44 -2.39 22.33
C GLN A 60 2.76 -2.07 23.06
N ASN A 61 3.82 -1.68 22.34
CA ASN A 61 5.13 -1.33 22.86
C ASN A 61 5.54 0.09 22.45
#